data_AF-A0A0N1KHN2-F1
#
_entry.id   AF-A0A0N1KHN2-F1
#
_cell.length_a   1.000
_cell.length_b   1.000
_cell.length_c   1.000
_cell.angle_alpha   90.00
_cell.angle_beta   90.00
_cell.angle_gamma   90.00
#
_symmetry.space_group_name_H-M   'P 1'
#
loop_
_entity.id
_entity.type
_entity.pdbx_description
1 polymer ?
#
loop_
_entity_poly.entity_id
_entity_poly.type
_entity_poly.pdbx_seq_one_letter_code
_entity_poly.pdbx_strand_id
1 'polypeptide(L)' 'MVNSRLIALVGNYMDYWFISFKVRSRNGDTYVGQKIFEAVQGTTPHNALEAAIKDVADFNQADLNTVRILAFNRV' A
#
# COMPACT_ATOMS: atom_id res chain seq x y z
N MET A 1 -21.25 -0.33 -29.99
CA MET A 1 -21.79 -0.70 -28.67
C MET A 1 -20.68 -1.41 -27.91
N VAL A 2 -20.04 -0.71 -26.96
CA VAL A 2 -18.99 -1.29 -26.11
C VAL A 2 -19.69 -2.09 -25.02
N ASN A 3 -19.22 -3.32 -24.81
CA ASN A 3 -19.84 -4.34 -23.99
C ASN A 3 -19.79 -3.93 -22.51
N SER A 4 -20.84 -3.28 -22.01
CA SER A 4 -20.98 -2.79 -20.63
C SER A 4 -20.97 -3.91 -19.56
N ARG A 5 -20.94 -5.17 -19.98
CA ARG A 5 -20.82 -6.35 -19.11
C ARG A 5 -19.39 -6.66 -18.64
N LEU A 6 -18.35 -6.17 -19.32
CA LEU A 6 -16.96 -6.34 -18.86
C LEU A 6 -16.60 -5.41 -17.70
N ILE A 7 -17.33 -4.29 -17.54
CA ILE A 7 -17.14 -3.35 -16.44
C ILE A 7 -17.83 -3.84 -15.15
N ALA A 8 -18.91 -4.61 -15.27
CA ALA A 8 -19.64 -5.16 -14.11
C ALA A 8 -18.93 -6.36 -13.44
N LEU A 9 -17.91 -6.93 -14.08
CA LEU A 9 -17.03 -7.95 -13.48
C LEU A 9 -15.82 -7.33 -12.75
N VAL A 10 -15.67 -6.00 -12.80
CA VAL A 10 -14.89 -5.20 -11.83
C VAL A 10 -15.81 -4.87 -10.65
N GLY A 11 -16.53 -5.90 -10.17
CA GLY A 11 -17.54 -5.82 -9.13
C GLY A 11 -16.89 -5.76 -7.75
N ASN A 12 -16.38 -4.58 -7.41
CA ASN A 12 -16.47 -3.92 -6.11
C ASN A 12 -15.49 -2.74 -6.17
N TYR A 13 -15.97 -1.56 -5.82
CA TYR A 13 -15.12 -0.47 -5.36
C TYR A 13 -14.39 -1.01 -4.14
N MET A 14 -13.23 -1.65 -4.34
CA MET A 14 -12.41 -2.12 -3.25
C MET A 14 -11.87 -0.86 -2.59
N ASP A 15 -12.45 -0.49 -1.45
CA ASP A 15 -11.89 0.53 -0.59
C ASP A 15 -10.41 0.17 -0.39
N TYR A 16 -9.53 1.07 -0.81
CA TYR A 16 -8.09 0.83 -0.70
C TYR A 16 -7.46 1.96 0.10
N TRP A 17 -6.39 1.62 0.81
CA TRP A 17 -5.58 2.63 1.45
C TRP A 17 -4.42 3.00 0.55
N PHE A 18 -4.24 4.30 0.35
CA PHE A 18 -3.01 4.82 -0.22
C PHE A 18 -2.06 5.21 0.91
N ILE A 19 -0.86 4.63 0.89
CA ILE A 19 0.19 4.92 1.86
C ILE A 19 1.42 5.43 1.12
N SER A 20 2.00 6.51 1.64
CA SER A 20 3.29 6.99 1.19
C SER A 20 4.33 6.86 2.29
N PHE A 21 5.51 6.41 1.91
CA PHE A 21 6.64 6.16 2.78
C PHE A 21 7.85 6.99 2.34
N LYS A 22 8.60 7.47 3.32
CA LYS A 22 9.99 7.85 3.17
C LYS A 22 10.85 6.75 3.79
N VAL A 23 11.74 6.18 3.00
CA VAL A 23 12.69 5.16 3.44
C VAL A 23 14.08 5.76 3.40
N ARG A 24 14.75 5.83 4.54
CA ARG A 24 16.15 6.22 4.58
C ARG A 24 17.02 4.97 4.44
N SER A 25 17.61 4.80 3.26
CA SER A 25 18.56 3.72 2.97
C SER A 25 20.00 4.22 3.11
N ARG A 26 20.97 3.30 3.10
CA ARG A 26 22.40 3.65 3.10
C ARG A 26 22.80 4.54 1.91
N ASN A 27 22.06 4.45 0.80
CA ASN A 27 22.39 5.12 -0.47
C ASN A 27 21.59 6.42 -0.69
N GLY A 28 20.73 6.81 0.25
CA GLY A 28 19.89 8.00 0.14
C GLY A 28 18.44 7.79 0.60
N ASP A 29 17.67 8.87 0.53
CA ASP A 29 16.24 8.87 0.84
C ASP A 29 15.43 8.43 -0.39
N THR A 30 14.61 7.39 -0.22
CA THR A 30 13.67 6.89 -1.24
C THR A 30 12.24 7.21 -0.83
N TYR A 31 11.42 7.68 -1.76
CA TYR A 31 9.99 7.91 -1.56
C TYR A 31 9.20 6.82 -2.28
N VAL A 32 8.35 6.11 -1.55
CA VAL A 32 7.59 4.96 -2.06
C VAL A 32 6.10 5.18 -1.82
N GLY A 33 5.27 4.97 -2.82
CA GLY A 33 3.81 4.96 -2.70
C GLY A 33 3.27 3.55 -2.92
N GLN A 34 2.41 3.08 -2.01
CA GLN A 34 1.80 1.76 -2.11
C GLN A 34 0.28 1.88 -1.97
N LYS A 35 -0.44 1.10 -2.79
CA LYS A 35 -1.87 0.86 -2.63
C LYS A 35 -2.05 -0.44 -1.88
N ILE A 36 -2.82 -0.42 -0.80
CA ILE A 36 -3.20 -1.61 -0.06
C ILE A 36 -4.68 -1.85 -0.26
N PHE A 37 -4.98 -2.95 -0.93
CA PHE A 37 -6.35 -3.43 -1.08
C PHE A 37 -6.74 -4.20 0.17
N GLU A 38 -8.01 -4.09 0.57
CA GLU A 38 -8.60 -5.00 1.55
C GLU A 38 -8.71 -6.39 0.91
N ALA A 39 -7.59 -7.12 0.87
CA ALA A 39 -7.47 -8.39 0.15
C ALA A 39 -8.20 -9.54 0.85
N VAL A 40 -8.44 -9.42 2.16
CA VAL A 40 -9.14 -10.43 2.97
C VAL A 40 -10.13 -9.73 3.91
N GLN A 41 -11.36 -10.21 3.90
CA GLN A 41 -12.42 -9.73 4.79
C GLN A 41 -11.99 -9.97 6.25
N GLY A 42 -11.82 -8.88 7.03
CA GLY A 42 -11.36 -8.94 8.42
C GLY A 42 -9.88 -8.62 8.65
N THR A 43 -9.10 -8.32 7.59
CA THR A 43 -7.78 -7.72 7.77
C THR A 43 -7.93 -6.29 8.30
N THR A 44 -7.47 -6.05 9.52
CA THR A 44 -7.51 -4.69 10.08
C THR A 44 -6.56 -3.78 9.31
N PRO A 45 -6.85 -2.47 9.22
CA PRO A 45 -5.93 -1.49 8.62
C PRO A 45 -4.54 -1.52 9.25
N HIS A 46 -4.45 -1.90 10.52
CA HIS A 46 -3.21 -2.07 11.26
C HIS A 46 -2.35 -3.20 10.69
N ASN A 47 -2.92 -4.40 10.50
CA ASN A 47 -2.19 -5.55 9.96
C ASN A 47 -1.74 -5.29 8.52
N ALA A 48 -2.60 -4.65 7.75
CA ALA A 48 -2.32 -4.23 6.38
C ALA A 48 -1.14 -3.24 6.31
N LEU A 49 -1.14 -2.24 7.19
CA LEU A 49 -0.06 -1.27 7.30
C LEU A 49 1.26 -1.92 7.74
N GLU A 50 1.22 -2.83 8.71
CA GLU A 50 2.42 -3.52 9.20
C GLU A 50 3.08 -4.37 8.09
N ALA A 51 2.28 -5.08 7.31
CA ALA A 51 2.76 -5.82 6.14
C ALA A 51 3.42 -4.89 5.11
N ALA A 52 2.77 -3.77 4.76
CA ALA A 52 3.33 -2.81 3.81
C ALA A 52 4.63 -2.17 4.29
N ILE A 53 4.77 -1.88 5.59
CA ILE A 53 6.03 -1.34 6.13
C ILE A 53 7.17 -2.37 5.97
N LYS A 54 6.89 -3.65 6.23
CA LYS A 54 7.87 -4.74 6.05
C LYS A 54 8.26 -4.90 4.59
N ASP A 55 7.28 -4.97 3.69
CA ASP A 55 7.51 -5.07 2.25
C ASP A 55 8.39 -3.93 1.72
N VAL A 56 8.10 -2.69 2.16
CA VAL A 56 8.86 -1.50 1.75
C VAL A 56 10.28 -1.51 2.32
N ALA A 57 10.47 -1.92 3.58
CA ALA A 57 11.78 -2.05 4.19
C ALA A 57 12.63 -3.09 3.45
N ASP A 58 12.08 -4.28 3.21
CA ASP A 58 12.75 -5.40 2.54
C ASP A 58 13.11 -5.05 1.10
N PHE A 59 12.17 -4.47 0.34
CA PHE A 59 12.41 -4.05 -1.04
C PHE A 59 13.54 -3.02 -1.16
N ASN A 60 13.64 -2.11 -0.20
CA ASN A 60 14.67 -1.06 -0.18
C ASN A 60 15.94 -1.46 0.57
N GLN A 61 16.04 -2.71 1.06
CA GLN A 61 17.15 -3.20 1.88
C GLN A 61 17.46 -2.24 3.05
N ALA A 62 16.41 -1.73 3.69
CA ALA A 62 16.49 -0.73 4.73
C ALA A 62 15.98 -1.30 6.07
N ASP A 63 16.51 -0.79 7.17
CA ASP A 63 16.00 -1.15 8.49
C ASP A 63 14.56 -0.63 8.67
N LEU A 64 13.68 -1.41 9.29
CA LEU A 64 12.31 -0.99 9.61
C LEU A 64 12.25 0.37 10.32
N ASN A 65 13.23 0.64 11.19
CA ASN A 65 13.34 1.88 11.95
C ASN A 65 13.58 3.13 11.09
N THR A 66 13.95 2.97 9.82
CA THR A 66 14.20 4.08 8.89
C THR A 66 13.02 4.34 7.95
N VAL A 67 11.98 3.51 8.00
CA VAL A 67 10.72 3.74 7.27
C VAL A 67 9.87 4.75 8.05
N ARG A 68 9.36 5.76 7.35
CA ARG A 68 8.47 6.80 7.88
C ARG A 68 7.23 6.90 7.01
N ILE A 69 6.06 6.81 7.61
CA ILE A 69 4.80 7.06 6.91
C ILE A 69 4.63 8.57 6.76
N LEU A 70 4.45 9.03 5.52
CA LEU A 70 4.23 10.43 5.20
C LEU A 70 2.73 10.74 5.08
N ALA A 71 1.96 9.81 4.54
CA ALA A 71 0.50 9.94 4.42
C ALA A 71 -0.16 8.57 4.42
N PHE A 72 -1.36 8.50 4.98
CA PHE A 72 -2.23 7.32 5.02
C PHE A 72 -3.67 7.75 4.78
N ASN A 73 -4.22 7.45 3.60
CA ASN A 73 -5.55 7.88 3.19
C ASN A 73 -6.40 6.69 2.75
N ARG A 74 -7.67 6.65 3.15
CA ARG A 74 -8.68 5.74 2.56
C ARG A 74 -9.25 6.39 1.30
N VAL A 75 -9.32 5.65 0.20
CA VAL A 75 -9.80 6.09 -1.12
C VAL A 75 -10.78 5.08 -1.67
#